data_AF-A0A8V0Z0H1-F1
#
_entry.id   AF-A0A8V0Z0H1-F1
#
_cell.length_a   1.000
_cell.length_b   1.000
_cell.length_c   1.000
_cell.angle_alpha   90.00
_cell.angle_beta   90.00
_cell.angle_gamma   90.00
#
_symmetry.space_group_name_H-M   'P 1'
#
loop_
_entity.id
_entity.type
_entity.pdbx_description
1 polymer ?
#
loop_
_entity_poly.entity_id
_entity_poly.type
_entity_poly.pdbx_seq_one_letter_code
_entity_poly.pdbx_strand_id
1 'polypeptide(L)' 'MLRKLSKLTMKSAIQKLGGEVFEKVYTYLKQARKQKASEEEITRHLEKLVPRASDCFEVDQLLYFEEQLQDSGSCLQL' A
#
# COMPACT_ATOMS: atom_id res chain seq x y z
N MET A 1 -6.65 -12.66 -12.40
CA MET A 1 -6.94 -11.24 -12.70
C MET A 1 -6.29 -10.29 -11.68
N LEU A 2 -6.50 -10.48 -10.37
CA LEU A 2 -5.92 -9.66 -9.28
C LEU A 2 -4.38 -9.49 -9.32
N ARG A 3 -3.59 -10.54 -9.60
CA ARG A 3 -2.11 -10.42 -9.72
C ARG A 3 -1.63 -9.51 -10.85
N LYS A 4 -2.44 -9.33 -11.90
CA LYS A 4 -2.11 -8.42 -13.01
C LYS A 4 -2.46 -6.98 -12.63
N LEU A 5 -3.55 -6.79 -11.89
CA LEU A 5 -3.97 -5.50 -11.36
C LEU A 5 -2.95 -4.95 -10.36
N SER A 6 -2.50 -5.77 -9.40
CA SER A 6 -1.49 -5.34 -8.40
C SER A 6 -0.18 -4.86 -9.04
N LYS A 7 0.29 -5.54 -10.10
CA LYS A 7 1.47 -5.11 -10.86
C LYS A 7 1.28 -3.77 -11.56
N LEU A 8 0.07 -3.47 -12.05
CA LEU A 8 -0.23 -2.19 -12.69
C LEU A 8 -0.33 -1.07 -11.66
N THR A 9 -0.99 -1.32 -10.53
CA THR A 9 -1.10 -0.39 -9.41
C THR A 9 0.29 -0.04 -8.84
N MET A 10 1.17 -1.02 -8.66
CA MET A 10 2.55 -0.79 -8.23
C MET A 10 3.31 0.11 -9.21
N LYS A 11 3.23 -0.16 -10.52
CA LYS A 11 3.90 0.67 -11.54
C LYS A 11 3.38 2.11 -11.55
N SER A 12 2.06 2.29 -11.42
CA SER A 12 1.45 3.63 -11.34
C SER A 12 1.94 4.40 -10.11
N ALA A 13 1.93 3.75 -8.95
CA ALA A 13 2.38 4.36 -7.70
C ALA A 13 3.87 4.75 -7.75
N ILE A 14 4.73 3.90 -8.33
CA ILE A 14 6.15 4.22 -8.55
C ILE A 14 6.32 5.40 -9.51
N GLN A 15 5.52 5.48 -10.57
CA GLN A 15 5.57 6.62 -11.50
C GLN A 15 5.12 7.93 -10.85
N LYS A 16 4.14 7.90 -9.95
CA LYS A 16 3.62 9.10 -9.25
C LYS A 16 4.51 9.58 -8.12
N LEU A 17 4.98 8.65 -7.28
CA LEU A 17 5.73 8.97 -6.07
C LEU A 17 7.25 8.98 -6.29
N GLY A 18 7.74 8.27 -7.31
CA GLY A 18 9.14 7.91 -7.43
C GLY A 18 9.46 6.65 -6.62
N GLY A 19 10.45 5.88 -7.06
CA GLY A 19 10.78 4.56 -6.49
C GLY A 19 11.14 4.61 -5.00
N GLU A 20 11.96 5.57 -4.58
CA GLU A 20 12.42 5.69 -3.19
C GLU A 20 11.29 6.10 -2.23
N VAL A 21 10.46 7.07 -2.64
CA VAL A 21 9.31 7.52 -1.84
C VAL A 21 8.26 6.41 -1.78
N PHE A 22 8.00 5.74 -2.90
CA PHE A 22 7.12 4.58 -2.94
C PHE A 22 7.56 3.50 -1.96
N GLU A 23 8.84 3.13 -1.93
CA GLU A 23 9.35 2.08 -1.05
C GLU A 23 9.19 2.44 0.44
N LYS A 24 9.46 3.70 0.81
CA LYS A 24 9.25 4.22 2.17
C LYS A 24 7.79 4.19 2.58
N VAL A 25 6.90 4.71 1.73
CA VAL A 25 5.44 4.73 1.96
C VAL A 25 4.89 3.30 2.05
N TYR A 26 5.26 2.43 1.11
CA TYR A 26 4.83 1.03 1.09
C TYR A 26 5.25 0.28 2.35
N THR A 27 6.52 0.41 2.75
CA THR A 27 7.05 -0.23 3.97
C THR A 27 6.33 0.27 5.22
N TYR A 28 6.15 1.59 5.34
CA TYR A 28 5.45 2.20 6.47
C TYR A 28 4.00 1.73 6.55
N LEU A 29 3.23 1.86 5.47
CA LEU A 29 1.81 1.47 5.44
C LEU A 29 1.62 -0.02 5.76
N LYS A 30 2.50 -0.87 5.23
CA LYS A 30 2.48 -2.31 5.52
C LYS A 30 2.72 -2.61 7.00
N GLN A 31 3.59 -1.85 7.66
CA GLN A 31 3.83 -1.96 9.11
C GLN A 31 2.66 -1.38 9.92
N ALA A 32 2.15 -0.20 9.53
CA ALA A 32 1.03 0.48 10.17
C ALA A 32 -0.20 -0.43 10.22
N ARG A 33 -0.51 -1.15 9.14
CA ARG A 33 -1.61 -2.13 9.11
C ARG A 33 -1.41 -3.29 10.07
N LYS A 34 -0.20 -3.86 10.14
CA LYS A 34 0.13 -4.92 11.11
C LYS A 34 -0.02 -4.46 12.55
N GLN A 35 0.33 -3.20 12.81
CA GLN A 35 0.26 -2.58 14.14
C GLN A 35 -1.13 -2.01 14.46
N LYS A 36 -2.07 -2.02 13.50
CA LYS A 36 -3.37 -1.34 13.59
C LYS A 36 -3.25 0.13 14.00
N ALA A 37 -2.26 0.81 13.45
CA ALA A 37 -2.04 2.25 13.67
C ALA A 37 -3.29 3.05 13.26
N SER A 38 -3.54 4.17 13.92
CA SER A 38 -4.70 4.99 13.60
C SER A 38 -4.53 5.74 12.29
N GLU A 39 -5.65 6.08 11.63
CA GLU A 39 -5.65 6.87 10.40
C GLU A 39 -4.94 8.22 10.58
N GLU A 40 -5.03 8.80 11.78
CA GLU A 40 -4.39 10.06 12.14
C GLU A 40 -2.87 9.92 12.23
N GLU A 41 -2.36 8.81 12.79
CA GLU A 41 -0.93 8.51 12.81
C GLU A 41 -0.39 8.28 11.41
N ILE A 42 -1.14 7.54 10.59
CA ILE A 42 -0.80 7.26 9.19
C ILE A 42 -0.72 8.57 8.41
N THR A 43 -1.78 9.39 8.46
CA THR A 43 -1.85 10.67 7.76
C THR A 43 -0.69 11.59 8.15
N ARG A 44 -0.41 11.76 9.46
CA ARG A 44 0.70 12.58 9.96
C ARG A 44 2.07 12.10 9.50
N HIS A 45 2.24 10.79 9.27
CA HIS A 45 3.49 10.25 8.76
C HIS A 45 3.61 10.45 7.25
N LEU A 46 2.53 10.21 6.50
CA LEU A 46 2.50 10.38 5.05
C LEU A 46 2.74 11.83 4.64
N GLU A 47 2.20 12.81 5.35
CA GLU A 47 2.44 14.25 5.11
C GLU A 47 3.93 14.65 5.20
N LYS A 48 4.77 13.85 5.88
CA LYS A 48 6.22 14.06 5.94
C LYS A 48 6.97 13.47 4.76
N LEU A 49 6.38 12.49 4.08
CA LEU A 49 6.99 11.74 2.98
C LEU A 49 6.52 12.24 1.62
N VAL A 50 5.27 12.73 1.54
CA VAL A 50 4.64 13.19 0.30
C VAL A 50 3.96 14.54 0.49
N PRO A 51 3.91 15.40 -0.54
CA PRO A 51 3.22 16.68 -0.47
C PRO A 51 1.71 16.55 -0.27
N ARG A 52 1.12 15.43 -0.73
CA ARG A 52 -0.30 15.13 -0.60
C ARG A 52 -0.49 13.66 -0.22
N ALA A 53 -1.12 13.41 0.93
CA ALA A 53 -1.45 12.05 1.37
C ALA A 53 -2.32 11.28 0.36
N SER A 54 -3.10 11.98 -0.48
CA SER A 54 -3.86 11.39 -1.59
C SER A 54 -2.99 10.62 -2.58
N ASP A 55 -1.71 10.98 -2.73
CA ASP A 55 -0.78 10.32 -3.65
C ASP A 55 -0.40 8.91 -3.14
N CYS A 56 -0.62 8.63 -1.85
CA CYS A 56 -0.42 7.32 -1.24
C CYS A 56 -1.62 6.38 -1.39
N PHE A 57 -2.77 6.85 -1.89
CA PHE A 57 -3.98 6.03 -2.01
C PHE A 57 -3.78 4.80 -2.90
N GLU A 58 -2.99 4.90 -3.97
CA GLU A 58 -2.66 3.75 -4.83
C GLU A 58 -1.78 2.72 -4.10
N VAL A 59 -0.94 3.17 -3.17
CA VAL A 59 -0.10 2.29 -2.34
C VAL A 59 -0.98 1.55 -1.33
N ASP A 60 -1.97 2.23 -0.77
CA ASP A 60 -2.95 1.62 0.13
C ASP A 60 -3.84 0.59 -0.59
N GLN A 61 -4.32 0.92 -1.81
CA GLN A 61 -5.02 -0.04 -2.66
C GLN A 61 -4.16 -1.27 -3.00
N LEU A 62 -2.87 -1.06 -3.31
CA LEU A 62 -1.94 -2.15 -3.60
C LEU A 62 -1.86 -3.12 -2.41
N LEU A 63 -1.66 -2.60 -1.20
CA LEU A 63 -1.59 -3.40 0.01
C LEU A 63 -2.90 -4.15 0.29
N TYR A 64 -4.05 -3.53 0.03
CA TYR A 64 -5.36 -4.18 0.17
C TYR A 64 -5.52 -5.35 -0.81
N PHE A 65 -5.08 -5.19 -2.06
CA PHE A 65 -5.09 -6.31 -3.02
C PHE A 65 -4.10 -7.41 -2.64
N GLU A 66 -2.95 -7.08 -2.07
CA GLU A 66 -1.99 -8.07 -1.57
C GLU A 66 -2.56 -8.88 -0.41
N GLU A 67 -3.18 -8.22 0.57
CA GLU A 67 -3.88 -8.87 1.69
C GLU A 67 -5.00 -9.77 1.19
N GLN A 68 -5.86 -9.28 0.30
CA GLN A 68 -6.89 -10.13 -0.30
C GLN A 68 -6.32 -11.31 -1.08
N LEU A 69 -5.18 -11.16 -1.75
CA LEU A 69 -4.51 -12.26 -2.44
C LEU A 69 -3.92 -13.29 -1.47
N GLN A 70 -3.45 -12.86 -0.29
CA GLN A 70 -2.97 -13.73 0.78
C GLN A 70 -4.14 -14.45 1.44
N ASP A 71 -5.21 -13.74 1.79
CA ASP A 71 -6.43 -14.29 2.39
C ASP A 71 -7.16 -15.23 1.42
N SER A 72 -7.26 -14.88 0.13
CA SER A 72 -7.84 -15.77 -0.88
C SER A 72 -6.98 -17.02 -1.15
N GLY A 73 -5.69 -16.96 -0.85
CA GLY A 73 -4.80 -18.12 -0.84
C GLY A 73 -5.05 -19.06 0.34
N SER A 74 -5.65 -18.57 1.43
CA SER A 74 -6.00 -19.38 2.61
C SER A 74 -7.30 -20.18 2.44
N CYS A 75 -8.16 -19.85 1.47
CA CYS A 75 -9.36 -20.62 1.14
C CYS A 75 -9.10 -21.89 0.29
N LEU A 76 -7.87 -22.16 -0.13
CA LEU A 76 -7.51 -23.37 -0.89
C LEU A 76 -6.80 -24.45 -0.05
N GLN A 77 -6.92 -24.39 1.28
CA GLN A 77 -6.30 -25.37 2.20
C GLN A 77 -7.28 -26.03 3.19
N LEU A 78 -8.56 -26.16 2.81
CA LEU A 78 -9.50 -27.06 3.48
C LEU A 78 -9.96 -28.17 2.52
#